data_AF-A0A9X0WCR5-F1
#
_entry.id   AF-A0A9X0WCR5-F1
#
_cell.length_a   1.000
_cell.length_b   1.000
_cell.length_c   1.000
_cell.angle_alpha   90.00
_cell.angle_beta   90.00
_cell.angle_gamma   90.00
#
_symmetry.space_group_name_H-M   'P 1'
#
loop_
_entity.id
_entity.type
_entity.pdbx_description
1 polymer ?
#
loop_
_entity_poly.entity_id
_entity_poly.type
_entity_poly.pdbx_seq_one_letter_code
_entity_poly.pdbx_strand_id
1 'polypeptide(L)'
;MGENKTVVEAFGGARGIALLIGGLVIGTGLYYWQMTASGDAMAEVAAELGLQVYEEGQRRQLRGRIEDIGVAVDTTTERSADTVRWFTDFKIYAPDQPYGRMIGARLRQKAIAGMKGSEWLSTGDAAFDEAVFVEGELATMLAHLDAKARAAVLAATEAGWALEGVTWTARESGRVTSARKISSLLDVGLAAARALRLPGDPETALQERAESDPLPGVRAAAAAAQEDSERAWTGAVADPSEPVTAENALDALAEMNTPRSLEAALILSTAGDDRQQVRTRLISAIYANERTEEVIDALASIGGQLEAVVLTSVVGEHEASAKEAIAAIKARP
;
A
#
# COMPACT_ATOMS: atom_id res chain seq x y z
N MET A 1 40.43 2.64 61.75
CA MET A 1 41.53 3.25 60.99
C MET A 1 41.59 2.58 59.63
N GLY A 2 40.98 3.19 58.63
CA GLY A 2 41.03 2.76 57.24
C GLY A 2 40.94 4.02 56.39
N GLU A 3 42.06 4.44 55.81
CA GLU A 3 42.18 5.66 55.02
C GLU A 3 41.44 5.49 53.68
N ASN A 4 40.39 6.27 53.48
CA ASN A 4 39.80 6.51 52.17
C ASN A 4 40.75 7.41 51.37
N LYS A 5 41.53 6.83 50.47
CA LYS A 5 42.23 7.56 49.41
C LYS A 5 41.22 7.96 48.34
N THR A 6 40.73 9.20 48.44
CA THR A 6 40.13 9.95 47.33
C THR A 6 41.15 10.10 46.21
N VAL A 7 41.00 9.29 45.16
CA VAL A 7 41.62 9.55 43.86
C VAL A 7 40.76 10.61 43.16
N VAL A 8 41.08 11.87 43.42
CA VAL A 8 40.69 12.99 42.56
C VAL A 8 41.97 13.42 41.86
N GLU A 9 42.36 12.66 40.84
CA GLU A 9 43.39 13.10 39.91
C GLU A 9 42.79 14.09 38.91
N ALA A 10 43.39 15.27 38.93
CA ALA A 10 43.09 16.41 38.11
C ALA A 10 43.28 16.11 36.62
N PHE A 11 42.19 16.02 35.86
CA PHE A 11 42.24 16.22 34.42
C PHE A 11 42.26 17.73 34.12
N GLY A 12 43.29 18.17 33.39
CA GLY A 12 43.54 19.56 33.02
C GLY A 12 42.33 20.28 32.40
N GLY A 13 41.79 21.23 33.15
CA GLY A 13 40.49 21.90 32.95
C GLY A 13 40.35 22.87 31.78
N ALA A 14 41.30 22.94 30.84
CA ALA A 14 41.18 23.82 29.66
C ALA A 14 41.09 23.04 28.33
N ARG A 15 41.77 21.90 28.20
CA ARG A 15 41.75 21.07 26.98
C ARG A 15 40.46 20.23 26.86
N GLY A 16 39.90 19.79 27.99
CA GLY A 16 38.62 19.05 28.00
C GLY A 16 37.42 19.89 27.58
N ILE A 17 37.37 21.18 27.97
CA ILE A 17 36.27 22.09 27.63
C ILE A 17 36.34 22.49 26.15
N ALA A 18 37.52 22.74 25.59
CA ALA A 18 37.69 23.07 24.18
C ALA A 18 37.30 21.91 23.25
N LEU A 19 37.56 20.65 23.64
CA LEU A 19 37.13 19.47 22.87
C LEU A 19 35.61 19.27 22.91
N LEU A 20 34.95 19.55 24.04
CA LEU A 20 33.49 19.47 24.16
C LEU A 20 32.78 20.54 23.34
N ILE A 21 33.30 21.78 23.32
CA ILE A 21 32.74 22.87 22.50
C ILE A 21 32.98 22.62 21.01
N GLY A 22 34.18 22.17 20.63
CA GLY A 22 34.48 21.79 19.24
C GLY A 22 33.59 20.67 18.72
N GLY A 23 33.36 19.63 19.52
CA GLY A 23 32.45 18.53 19.20
C GLY A 23 30.98 18.99 19.03
N LEU A 24 30.50 19.90 19.88
CA LEU A 24 29.14 20.45 19.80
C LEU A 24 28.93 21.28 18.51
N VAL A 25 29.90 22.12 18.15
CA VAL A 25 29.82 22.98 16.94
C VAL A 25 29.90 22.14 15.66
N ILE A 26 30.78 21.13 15.62
CA ILE A 26 30.88 20.23 14.46
C ILE A 26 29.62 19.37 14.32
N GLY A 27 29.10 18.84 15.42
CA GLY A 27 27.88 18.01 15.40
C GLY A 27 26.64 18.80 14.95
N THR A 28 26.46 20.02 15.46
CA THR A 28 25.35 20.89 15.05
C THR A 28 25.48 21.36 13.60
N GLY A 29 26.68 21.73 13.16
CA GLY A 29 26.93 22.11 11.76
C GLY A 29 26.65 20.99 10.76
N LEU A 30 27.12 19.75 11.05
CA LEU A 30 26.83 18.58 10.22
C LEU A 30 25.33 18.26 10.17
N TYR A 31 24.63 18.39 11.28
CA TYR A 31 23.18 18.21 11.34
C TYR A 31 22.44 19.20 10.45
N TYR A 32 22.72 20.50 10.57
CA TYR A 32 22.11 21.53 9.72
C TYR A 32 22.41 21.33 8.24
N TRP A 33 23.66 21.00 7.90
CA TRP A 33 24.04 20.74 6.50
C TRP A 33 23.29 19.54 5.90
N GLN A 34 23.10 18.46 6.66
CA GLN A 34 22.30 17.32 6.18
C GLN A 34 20.83 17.68 5.95
N MET A 35 20.27 18.59 6.76
CA MET A 35 18.90 19.06 6.56
C MET A 35 18.75 19.87 5.27
N THR A 36 19.65 20.82 5.04
CA THR A 36 19.62 21.64 3.83
C THR A 36 19.90 20.80 2.59
N ALA A 37 20.95 19.97 2.61
CA ALA A 37 21.33 19.15 1.46
C ALA A 37 20.24 18.13 1.07
N SER A 38 19.58 17.50 2.05
CA SER A 38 18.45 16.60 1.76
C SER A 38 17.26 17.35 1.18
N GLY A 39 16.99 18.54 1.72
CA GLY A 39 15.93 19.37 1.20
C GLY A 39 16.19 19.91 -0.19
N ASP A 40 17.43 20.27 -0.53
CA ASP A 40 17.83 20.75 -1.85
C ASP A 40 17.74 19.61 -2.87
N ALA A 41 18.17 18.40 -2.48
CA ALA A 41 17.99 17.20 -3.27
C ALA A 41 16.51 16.90 -3.56
N MET A 42 15.61 17.05 -2.58
CA MET A 42 14.17 16.89 -2.81
C MET A 42 13.61 17.96 -3.74
N ALA A 43 14.06 19.21 -3.64
CA ALA A 43 13.63 20.30 -4.50
C ALA A 43 14.09 20.12 -5.96
N GLU A 44 15.30 19.60 -6.17
CA GLU A 44 15.81 19.25 -7.50
C GLU A 44 14.94 18.16 -8.15
N VAL A 45 14.66 17.06 -7.43
CA VAL A 45 13.78 15.98 -7.91
C VAL A 45 12.37 16.49 -8.17
N ALA A 46 11.86 17.39 -7.31
CA ALA A 46 10.55 18.01 -7.49
C ALA A 46 10.45 18.76 -8.81
N ALA A 47 11.46 19.56 -9.12
CA ALA A 47 11.54 20.31 -10.37
C ALA A 47 11.65 19.39 -11.58
N GLU A 48 12.43 18.31 -11.49
CA GLU A 48 12.61 17.33 -12.56
C GLU A 48 11.32 16.55 -12.89
N LEU A 49 10.61 16.10 -11.84
CA LEU A 49 9.46 15.20 -11.99
C LEU A 49 8.09 15.89 -11.92
N GLY A 50 8.06 17.22 -11.80
CA GLY A 50 6.82 18.00 -11.65
C GLY A 50 6.09 17.75 -10.32
N LEU A 51 6.83 17.38 -9.27
CA LEU A 51 6.30 17.15 -7.93
C LEU A 51 6.37 18.45 -7.10
N GLN A 52 5.71 18.45 -5.95
CA GLN A 52 5.68 19.59 -5.04
C GLN A 52 6.48 19.28 -3.78
N VAL A 53 7.26 20.28 -3.33
CA VAL A 53 7.94 20.23 -2.03
C VAL A 53 7.05 20.88 -0.99
N TYR A 54 6.81 20.16 0.09
CA TYR A 54 6.13 20.64 1.28
C TYR A 54 7.14 20.77 2.41
N GLU A 55 7.11 21.91 3.10
CA GLU A 55 7.91 22.14 4.30
C GLU A 55 7.00 22.15 5.53
N GLU A 56 7.21 21.21 6.45
CA GLU A 56 6.52 21.14 7.73
C GLU A 56 7.57 21.18 8.86
N GLY A 57 7.88 22.39 9.32
CA GLY A 57 8.95 22.62 10.30
C GLY A 57 10.33 22.24 9.75
N GLN A 58 10.95 21.20 10.30
CA GLN A 58 12.26 20.68 9.83
C GLN A 58 12.14 19.49 8.87
N ARG A 59 10.91 19.08 8.53
CA ARG A 59 10.66 17.99 7.59
C ARG A 59 10.37 18.58 6.23
N ARG A 60 11.17 18.19 5.24
CA ARG A 60 10.81 18.36 3.84
C ARG A 60 10.16 17.07 3.37
N GLN A 61 9.08 17.23 2.62
CA GLN A 61 8.34 16.15 1.99
C GLN A 61 8.22 16.47 0.51
N LEU A 62 8.36 15.45 -0.32
CA LEU A 62 8.08 15.50 -1.74
C LEU A 62 6.73 14.82 -1.95
N ARG A 63 5.75 15.48 -2.56
CA ARG A 63 4.47 14.87 -2.89
C ARG A 63 3.95 15.32 -4.24
N GLY A 64 3.22 14.46 -4.92
CA GLY A 64 2.57 14.81 -6.17
C GLY A 64 2.08 13.57 -6.90
N ARG A 65 1.84 13.72 -8.19
CA ARG A 65 1.47 12.63 -9.09
C ARG A 65 2.38 12.66 -10.31
N ILE A 66 2.78 11.50 -10.77
CA ILE A 66 3.44 11.31 -12.06
C ILE A 66 2.49 10.45 -12.87
N GLU A 67 2.00 11.00 -14.00
CA GLU A 67 0.81 10.49 -14.69
C GLU A 67 -0.40 10.55 -13.74
N ASP A 68 -0.75 9.41 -13.17
CA ASP A 68 -1.84 9.17 -12.23
C ASP A 68 -1.36 8.35 -11.02
N ILE A 69 -0.06 8.08 -10.91
CA ILE A 69 0.55 7.39 -9.78
C ILE A 69 0.90 8.43 -8.72
N GLY A 70 0.39 8.24 -7.50
CA GLY A 70 0.72 9.08 -6.35
C GLY A 70 2.13 8.81 -5.86
N VAL A 71 2.94 9.84 -5.69
CA VAL A 71 4.32 9.73 -5.21
C VAL A 71 4.48 10.56 -3.95
N ALA A 72 5.10 9.96 -2.92
CA ALA A 72 5.51 10.66 -1.71
C ALA A 72 6.92 10.23 -1.28
N VAL A 73 7.76 11.20 -0.90
CA VAL A 73 9.03 10.96 -0.22
C VAL A 73 9.07 11.79 1.05
N ASP A 74 9.12 11.13 2.19
CA ASP A 74 9.04 11.75 3.50
C ASP A 74 10.32 11.48 4.30
N THR A 75 10.84 12.49 5.00
CA THR A 75 11.87 12.27 6.02
C THR A 75 11.22 12.04 7.38
N THR A 76 11.37 10.84 7.94
CA THR A 76 10.80 10.47 9.24
C THR A 76 11.89 10.25 10.30
N THR A 77 11.46 10.21 11.57
CA THR A 77 12.32 9.95 12.73
C THR A 77 11.73 8.86 13.59
N GLU A 78 12.53 7.87 13.96
CA GLU A 78 12.21 6.94 15.04
C GLU A 78 13.05 7.30 16.26
N ARG A 79 12.39 7.39 17.42
CA ARG A 79 13.06 7.54 18.71
C ARG A 79 13.08 6.19 19.41
N SER A 80 14.27 5.71 19.74
CA SER A 80 14.46 4.49 20.55
C SER A 80 15.39 4.82 21.70
N ALA A 81 14.94 4.56 22.93
CA ALA A 81 15.62 4.77 24.23
C ALA A 81 16.51 6.03 24.33
N ASP A 82 17.67 6.05 23.69
CA ASP A 82 18.69 7.11 23.77
C ASP A 82 19.12 7.67 22.40
N THR A 83 18.45 7.33 21.30
CA THR A 83 18.87 7.74 19.95
C THR A 83 17.68 8.08 19.06
N VAL A 84 17.81 9.19 18.33
CA VAL A 84 16.91 9.53 17.22
C VAL A 84 17.54 9.04 15.93
N ARG A 85 16.86 8.14 15.23
CA ARG A 85 17.26 7.65 13.90
C ARG A 85 16.40 8.33 12.85
N TRP A 86 17.03 8.81 11.80
CA TRP A 86 16.36 9.40 10.65
C TRP A 86 16.18 8.35 9.57
N PHE A 87 15.10 8.47 8.81
CA PHE A 87 14.82 7.63 7.65
C PHE A 87 14.24 8.49 6.53
N THR A 88 14.45 8.04 5.30
CA THR A 88 13.77 8.58 4.12
C THR A 88 12.86 7.50 3.59
N ASP A 89 11.56 7.74 3.71
CA ASP A 89 10.50 6.83 3.32
C ASP A 89 9.99 7.22 1.93
N PHE A 90 9.93 6.24 1.04
CA PHE A 90 9.40 6.39 -0.30
C PHE A 90 8.07 5.64 -0.37
N LYS A 91 7.06 6.26 -0.95
CA LYS A 91 5.73 5.68 -1.16
C LYS A 91 5.27 5.97 -2.58
N ILE A 92 4.80 4.94 -3.25
CA ILE A 92 4.21 5.01 -4.58
C ILE A 92 2.84 4.35 -4.50
N TYR A 93 1.78 5.13 -4.66
CA TYR A 93 0.39 4.68 -4.64
C TYR A 93 -0.11 4.56 -6.08
N ALA A 94 -0.48 3.36 -6.49
CA ALA A 94 -0.92 3.06 -7.85
C ALA A 94 -2.22 2.23 -7.80
N PRO A 95 -3.39 2.87 -7.89
CA PRO A 95 -4.68 2.22 -7.61
C PRO A 95 -5.02 1.08 -8.57
N ASP A 96 -4.50 1.09 -9.80
CA ASP A 96 -4.81 0.10 -10.84
C ASP A 96 -3.92 -1.16 -10.77
N GLN A 97 -3.38 -1.44 -9.58
CA GLN A 97 -2.53 -2.60 -9.30
C GLN A 97 -3.31 -3.71 -8.61
N PRO A 98 -2.84 -4.97 -8.68
CA PRO A 98 -3.52 -6.04 -8.00
C PRO A 98 -3.44 -5.80 -6.49
N TYR A 99 -4.57 -5.94 -5.80
CA TYR A 99 -4.58 -5.87 -4.35
C TYR A 99 -3.91 -7.12 -3.78
N GLY A 100 -2.75 -6.95 -3.16
CA GLY A 100 -2.00 -8.07 -2.63
C GLY A 100 -0.75 -7.62 -1.91
N ARG A 101 0.21 -8.52 -1.80
CA ARG A 101 1.49 -8.25 -1.15
C ARG A 101 2.62 -8.89 -1.92
N MET A 102 3.66 -8.11 -2.21
CA MET A 102 4.89 -8.58 -2.85
C MET A 102 6.11 -8.12 -2.05
N ILE A 103 6.91 -9.05 -1.55
CA ILE A 103 8.07 -8.74 -0.70
C ILE A 103 9.29 -9.51 -1.15
N GLY A 104 10.42 -8.81 -1.32
CA GLY A 104 11.71 -9.43 -1.60
C GLY A 104 12.23 -10.31 -0.47
N ALA A 105 12.85 -11.43 -0.80
CA ALA A 105 13.37 -12.40 0.15
C ALA A 105 14.42 -11.84 1.12
N ARG A 106 15.11 -10.76 0.75
CA ARG A 106 16.07 -10.06 1.62
C ARG A 106 15.40 -9.22 2.71
N LEU A 107 14.19 -8.73 2.47
CA LEU A 107 13.42 -7.94 3.44
C LEU A 107 12.78 -8.84 4.53
N ARG A 108 12.76 -10.15 4.28
CA ARG A 108 12.12 -11.20 5.08
C ARG A 108 12.64 -11.25 6.53
N GLN A 109 13.92 -10.96 6.80
CA GLN A 109 14.49 -11.06 8.15
C GLN A 109 13.78 -10.18 9.20
N LYS A 110 13.08 -9.10 8.78
CA LYS A 110 12.27 -8.27 9.67
C LYS A 110 10.78 -8.65 9.68
N ALA A 111 10.26 -9.28 8.62
CA ALA A 111 8.83 -9.58 8.45
C ALA A 111 8.39 -10.95 9.04
N ILE A 112 9.29 -11.93 9.17
CA ILE A 112 8.95 -13.32 9.54
C ILE A 112 8.32 -13.47 10.93
N ALA A 113 8.57 -12.54 11.86
CA ALA A 113 8.03 -12.64 13.22
C ALA A 113 6.49 -12.65 13.28
N GLY A 114 5.82 -12.10 12.26
CA GLY A 114 4.35 -12.03 12.19
C GLY A 114 3.68 -12.96 11.17
N MET A 115 4.43 -13.71 10.35
CA MET A 115 3.91 -14.34 9.12
C MET A 115 3.91 -15.88 9.15
N LYS A 116 3.83 -16.49 10.33
CA LYS A 116 3.62 -17.94 10.42
C LYS A 116 2.18 -18.27 9.98
N GLY A 117 2.03 -18.78 8.75
CA GLY A 117 0.79 -19.42 8.30
C GLY A 117 0.21 -18.93 6.97
N SER A 118 0.76 -17.90 6.33
CA SER A 118 0.31 -17.48 5.00
C SER A 118 0.88 -18.38 3.90
N GLU A 119 -0.01 -18.90 3.05
CA GLU A 119 0.34 -19.65 1.84
C GLU A 119 0.81 -18.65 0.78
N TRP A 120 2.11 -18.64 0.52
CA TRP A 120 2.68 -17.85 -0.56
C TRP A 120 2.33 -18.49 -1.90
N LEU A 121 1.94 -17.66 -2.85
CA LEU A 121 1.64 -18.10 -4.20
C LEU A 121 2.93 -18.50 -4.93
N SER A 122 2.87 -19.59 -5.70
CA SER A 122 3.92 -19.93 -6.67
C SER A 122 3.46 -19.46 -8.05
N THR A 123 4.26 -18.60 -8.68
CA THR A 123 3.98 -18.10 -10.02
C THR A 123 4.38 -19.09 -11.11
N GLY A 124 5.19 -20.10 -10.78
CA GLY A 124 5.74 -21.05 -11.72
C GLY A 124 7.05 -20.56 -12.39
N ASP A 125 7.54 -19.38 -12.01
CA ASP A 125 8.88 -18.89 -12.32
C ASP A 125 9.77 -19.11 -11.09
N ALA A 126 10.59 -20.16 -11.10
CA ALA A 126 11.37 -20.57 -9.94
C ALA A 126 12.34 -19.49 -9.42
N ALA A 127 12.93 -18.69 -10.32
CA ALA A 127 13.85 -17.62 -9.92
C ALA A 127 13.08 -16.47 -9.25
N PHE A 128 11.91 -16.14 -9.79
CA PHE A 128 11.03 -15.14 -9.19
C PHE A 128 10.46 -15.62 -7.84
N ASP A 129 9.96 -16.85 -7.77
CA ASP A 129 9.37 -17.45 -6.56
C ASP A 129 10.39 -17.61 -5.41
N GLU A 130 11.68 -17.79 -5.72
CA GLU A 130 12.76 -17.76 -4.72
C GLU A 130 13.03 -16.35 -4.19
N ALA A 131 12.91 -15.34 -5.05
CA ALA A 131 13.31 -13.97 -4.77
C ALA A 131 12.17 -13.09 -4.22
N VAL A 132 10.93 -13.39 -4.59
CA VAL A 132 9.75 -12.56 -4.31
C VAL A 132 8.65 -13.43 -3.72
N PHE A 133 8.21 -13.06 -2.52
CA PHE A 133 7.04 -13.64 -1.88
C PHE A 133 5.80 -12.91 -2.36
N VAL A 134 4.84 -13.65 -2.90
CA VAL A 134 3.58 -13.12 -3.42
C VAL A 134 2.42 -13.65 -2.58
N GLU A 135 1.53 -12.76 -2.15
CA GLU A 135 0.31 -13.06 -1.41
C GLU A 135 -0.85 -12.28 -2.03
N GLY A 136 -2.02 -12.92 -2.13
CA GLY A 136 -3.19 -12.38 -2.81
C GLY A 136 -4.03 -13.49 -3.42
N GLU A 137 -5.00 -13.12 -4.27
CA GLU A 137 -5.76 -14.08 -5.08
C GLU A 137 -4.91 -14.47 -6.32
N LEU A 138 -4.74 -15.77 -6.57
CA LEU A 138 -3.76 -16.27 -7.52
C LEU A 138 -4.03 -15.81 -8.95
N ALA A 139 -5.28 -15.90 -9.42
CA ALA A 139 -5.66 -15.55 -10.78
C ALA A 139 -5.38 -14.05 -11.05
N THR A 140 -5.79 -13.19 -10.12
CA THR A 140 -5.56 -11.75 -10.15
C THR A 140 -4.06 -11.45 -10.15
N MET A 141 -3.28 -12.04 -9.24
CA MET A 141 -1.84 -11.77 -9.19
C MET A 141 -1.13 -12.22 -10.47
N LEU A 142 -1.48 -13.39 -11.01
CA LEU A 142 -0.89 -13.91 -12.25
C LEU A 142 -1.28 -13.09 -13.49
N ALA A 143 -2.50 -12.58 -13.56
CA ALA A 143 -2.94 -11.71 -14.66
C ALA A 143 -2.02 -10.48 -14.81
N HIS A 144 -1.56 -9.91 -13.69
CA HIS A 144 -0.69 -8.74 -13.64
C HIS A 144 0.82 -9.06 -13.73
N LEU A 145 1.23 -10.32 -13.56
CA LEU A 145 2.64 -10.74 -13.45
C LEU A 145 3.18 -11.34 -14.75
N ASP A 146 3.24 -10.53 -15.80
CA ASP A 146 3.90 -10.91 -17.05
C ASP A 146 5.43 -10.92 -16.98
N ALA A 147 6.10 -11.37 -18.05
CA ALA A 147 7.55 -11.44 -18.07
C ALA A 147 8.25 -10.09 -17.78
N LYS A 148 7.68 -8.97 -18.24
CA LYS A 148 8.22 -7.63 -18.01
C LYS A 148 7.92 -7.18 -16.57
N ALA A 149 6.72 -7.44 -16.07
CA ALA A 149 6.29 -7.14 -14.72
C ALA A 149 7.10 -7.92 -13.70
N ARG A 150 7.31 -9.23 -13.89
CA ARG A 150 8.17 -10.06 -13.04
C ARG A 150 9.58 -9.50 -12.95
N ALA A 151 10.17 -9.10 -14.07
CA ALA A 151 11.50 -8.48 -14.08
C ALA A 151 11.54 -7.13 -13.33
N ALA A 152 10.52 -6.29 -13.51
CA ALA A 152 10.43 -4.99 -12.84
C ALA A 152 10.19 -5.14 -11.32
N VAL A 153 9.32 -6.06 -10.90
CA VAL A 153 9.06 -6.40 -9.50
C VAL A 153 10.32 -6.96 -8.84
N LEU A 154 11.05 -7.85 -9.53
CA LEU A 154 12.32 -8.36 -9.03
C LEU A 154 13.32 -7.22 -8.79
N ALA A 155 13.50 -6.33 -9.77
CA ALA A 155 14.40 -5.18 -9.63
C ALA A 155 13.99 -4.25 -8.47
N ALA A 156 12.68 -3.99 -8.31
CA ALA A 156 12.19 -3.17 -7.21
C ALA A 156 12.40 -3.81 -5.84
N THR A 157 12.09 -5.10 -5.71
CA THR A 157 12.30 -5.82 -4.45
C THR A 157 13.77 -5.97 -4.08
N GLU A 158 14.67 -6.11 -5.05
CA GLU A 158 16.12 -6.06 -4.84
C GLU A 158 16.60 -4.67 -4.38
N ALA A 159 15.97 -3.60 -4.87
CA ALA A 159 16.21 -2.22 -4.44
C ALA A 159 15.55 -1.87 -3.09
N GLY A 160 14.90 -2.84 -2.43
CA GLY A 160 14.31 -2.68 -1.11
C GLY A 160 12.86 -2.20 -1.10
N TRP A 161 12.18 -2.23 -2.24
CA TRP A 161 10.74 -1.96 -2.31
C TRP A 161 9.90 -3.16 -1.89
N ALA A 162 8.73 -2.88 -1.34
CA ALA A 162 7.69 -3.86 -1.02
C ALA A 162 6.32 -3.31 -1.43
N LEU A 163 5.46 -4.15 -1.99
CA LEU A 163 4.07 -3.83 -2.29
C LEU A 163 3.17 -4.36 -1.16
N GLU A 164 2.31 -3.51 -0.61
CA GLU A 164 1.23 -3.89 0.29
C GLU A 164 -0.07 -3.18 -0.13
N GLY A 165 -1.12 -3.96 -0.42
CA GLY A 165 -2.32 -3.49 -1.09
C GLY A 165 -1.97 -2.98 -2.48
N VAL A 166 -2.10 -1.66 -2.66
CA VAL A 166 -1.78 -0.93 -3.91
C VAL A 166 -0.66 0.10 -3.71
N THR A 167 0.08 -0.02 -2.61
CA THR A 167 1.15 0.92 -2.24
C THR A 167 2.50 0.22 -2.21
N TRP A 168 3.40 0.69 -3.06
CA TRP A 168 4.81 0.37 -3.00
C TRP A 168 5.50 1.25 -1.96
N THR A 169 6.32 0.64 -1.11
CA THR A 169 7.08 1.34 -0.07
C THR A 169 8.54 0.92 -0.09
N ALA A 170 9.45 1.88 0.14
CA ALA A 170 10.87 1.63 0.38
C ALA A 170 11.35 2.57 1.50
N ARG A 171 12.37 2.14 2.24
CA ARG A 171 12.90 2.90 3.39
C ARG A 171 14.41 2.90 3.39
N GLU A 172 14.98 4.09 3.28
CA GLU A 172 16.42 4.32 3.37
C GLU A 172 16.80 4.83 4.77
N SER A 173 17.92 4.33 5.30
CA SER A 173 18.46 4.82 6.56
C SER A 173 19.09 6.20 6.38
N GLY A 174 18.77 7.12 7.29
CA GLY A 174 19.23 8.50 7.26
C GLY A 174 18.42 9.41 6.33
N ARG A 175 18.90 10.64 6.19
CA ARG A 175 18.38 11.61 5.22
C ARG A 175 19.09 11.41 3.88
N VAL A 176 18.35 11.17 2.81
CA VAL A 176 18.96 11.09 1.47
C VAL A 176 19.28 12.51 0.99
N THR A 177 20.56 12.79 0.79
CA THR A 177 21.09 14.11 0.37
C THR A 177 21.46 14.20 -1.10
N SER A 178 21.17 13.16 -1.88
CA SER A 178 21.51 13.09 -3.31
C SER A 178 20.23 12.99 -4.15
N ALA A 179 19.97 14.01 -4.99
CA ALA A 179 18.86 14.02 -5.92
C ALA A 179 18.89 12.77 -6.82
N ARG A 180 20.07 12.47 -7.40
CA ARG A 180 20.29 11.26 -8.21
C ARG A 180 19.88 9.96 -7.49
N LYS A 181 20.16 9.82 -6.19
CA LYS A 181 19.73 8.64 -5.43
C LYS A 181 18.22 8.60 -5.25
N ILE A 182 17.59 9.75 -4.96
CA ILE A 182 16.12 9.85 -4.85
C ILE A 182 15.47 9.49 -6.19
N SER A 183 15.88 10.13 -7.30
CA SER A 183 15.35 9.86 -8.65
C SER A 183 15.53 8.39 -9.01
N SER A 184 16.72 7.82 -8.83
CA SER A 184 16.98 6.41 -9.14
C SER A 184 16.11 5.42 -8.34
N LEU A 185 15.81 5.71 -7.07
CA LEU A 185 14.91 4.86 -6.28
C LEU A 185 13.47 4.99 -6.77
N LEU A 186 13.02 6.22 -7.04
CA LEU A 186 11.70 6.49 -7.58
C LEU A 186 11.51 5.84 -8.95
N ASP A 187 12.49 5.91 -9.84
CA ASP A 187 12.44 5.30 -11.17
C ASP A 187 12.21 3.78 -11.09
N VAL A 188 12.92 3.11 -10.18
CA VAL A 188 12.77 1.66 -9.97
C VAL A 188 11.37 1.32 -9.44
N GLY A 189 10.90 2.05 -8.42
CA GLY A 189 9.56 1.83 -7.87
C GLY A 189 8.45 2.15 -8.87
N LEU A 190 8.57 3.23 -9.64
CA LEU A 190 7.63 3.62 -10.69
C LEU A 190 7.64 2.63 -11.85
N ALA A 191 8.79 2.07 -12.21
CA ALA A 191 8.89 1.05 -13.24
C ALA A 191 8.13 -0.23 -12.86
N ALA A 192 8.30 -0.73 -11.63
CA ALA A 192 7.49 -1.83 -11.12
C ALA A 192 6.02 -1.46 -11.07
N ALA A 193 5.71 -0.23 -10.61
CA ALA A 193 4.34 0.19 -10.48
C ALA A 193 3.58 0.27 -11.81
N ARG A 194 4.24 0.77 -12.87
CA ARG A 194 3.70 0.79 -14.22
C ARG A 194 3.62 -0.60 -14.83
N ALA A 195 4.58 -1.47 -14.55
CA ALA A 195 4.60 -2.82 -15.13
C ALA A 195 3.50 -3.73 -14.56
N LEU A 196 3.06 -3.48 -13.33
CA LEU A 196 1.91 -4.17 -12.72
C LEU A 196 0.55 -3.61 -13.14
N ARG A 197 0.48 -2.59 -13.99
CA ARG A 197 -0.81 -2.12 -14.49
C ARG A 197 -1.31 -3.04 -15.58
N LEU A 198 -2.56 -3.44 -15.46
CA LEU A 198 -3.20 -4.24 -16.50
C LEU A 198 -3.92 -3.31 -17.49
N PRO A 199 -3.60 -3.37 -18.80
CA PRO A 199 -4.21 -2.49 -19.80
C PRO A 199 -5.64 -2.93 -20.20
N GLY A 200 -6.16 -4.01 -19.64
CA GLY A 200 -7.44 -4.60 -20.04
C GLY A 200 -8.01 -5.53 -18.99
N ASP A 201 -8.84 -6.46 -19.45
CA ASP A 201 -9.55 -7.42 -18.61
C ASP A 201 -8.61 -8.49 -18.00
N PRO A 202 -8.69 -8.75 -16.67
CA PRO A 202 -7.88 -9.77 -16.00
C PRO A 202 -8.01 -11.18 -16.55
N GLU A 203 -9.21 -11.61 -16.96
CA GLU A 203 -9.40 -12.97 -17.50
C GLU A 203 -8.68 -13.13 -18.84
N THR A 204 -8.83 -12.14 -19.71
CA THR A 204 -8.14 -12.09 -21.01
C THR A 204 -6.62 -12.13 -20.80
N ALA A 205 -6.09 -11.34 -19.87
CA ALA A 205 -4.67 -11.31 -19.57
C ALA A 205 -4.17 -12.66 -19.03
N LEU A 206 -4.94 -13.29 -18.13
CA LEU A 206 -4.60 -14.60 -17.58
C LEU A 206 -4.58 -15.68 -18.66
N GLN A 207 -5.57 -15.68 -19.56
CA GLN A 207 -5.61 -16.58 -20.72
C GLN A 207 -4.38 -16.36 -21.62
N GLU A 208 -4.03 -15.11 -21.94
CA GLU A 208 -2.83 -14.80 -22.71
C GLU A 208 -1.55 -15.36 -22.04
N ARG A 209 -1.47 -15.32 -20.70
CA ARG A 209 -0.34 -15.93 -19.96
C ARG A 209 -0.36 -17.45 -20.06
N ALA A 210 -1.51 -18.09 -19.93
CA ALA A 210 -1.64 -19.53 -20.08
C ALA A 210 -1.18 -20.00 -21.48
N GLU A 211 -1.47 -19.23 -22.53
CA GLU A 211 -1.15 -19.58 -23.91
C GLU A 211 0.30 -19.24 -24.31
N SER A 212 0.78 -18.06 -23.90
CA SER A 212 1.94 -17.42 -24.55
C SER A 212 3.09 -17.01 -23.62
N ASP A 213 2.97 -17.15 -22.29
CA ASP A 213 4.08 -16.79 -21.39
C ASP A 213 5.33 -17.61 -21.76
N PRO A 214 6.53 -17.01 -21.82
CA PRO A 214 7.76 -17.74 -22.19
C PRO A 214 8.08 -18.91 -21.25
N LEU A 215 7.66 -18.84 -19.98
CA LEU A 215 7.97 -19.84 -18.97
C LEU A 215 6.87 -20.92 -18.88
N PRO A 216 7.18 -22.21 -19.10
CA PRO A 216 6.18 -23.28 -19.01
C PRO A 216 5.48 -23.37 -17.66
N GLY A 217 6.19 -23.09 -16.55
CA GLY A 217 5.60 -23.11 -15.22
C GLY A 217 4.57 -22.02 -15.02
N VAL A 218 4.80 -20.82 -15.55
CA VAL A 218 3.84 -19.70 -15.51
C VAL A 218 2.62 -20.01 -16.35
N ARG A 219 2.81 -20.60 -17.55
CA ARG A 219 1.68 -21.06 -18.38
C ARG A 219 0.79 -22.06 -17.64
N ALA A 220 1.40 -23.03 -16.98
CA ALA A 220 0.68 -24.04 -16.19
C ALA A 220 -0.04 -23.42 -14.97
N ALA A 221 0.61 -22.50 -14.25
CA ALA A 221 0.01 -21.81 -13.12
C ALA A 221 -1.18 -20.94 -13.55
N ALA A 222 -1.05 -20.20 -14.66
CA ALA A 222 -2.12 -19.38 -15.21
C ALA A 222 -3.31 -20.23 -15.68
N ALA A 223 -3.07 -21.35 -16.38
CA ALA A 223 -4.12 -22.28 -16.79
C ALA A 223 -4.86 -22.88 -15.58
N ALA A 224 -4.13 -23.28 -14.52
CA ALA A 224 -4.74 -23.78 -13.30
C ALA A 224 -5.59 -22.73 -12.59
N ALA A 225 -5.10 -21.49 -12.48
CA ALA A 225 -5.84 -20.38 -11.89
C ALA A 225 -7.09 -20.02 -12.70
N GLN A 226 -7.04 -20.15 -14.02
CA GLN A 226 -8.21 -19.96 -14.89
C GLN A 226 -9.27 -21.05 -14.64
N GLU A 227 -8.88 -22.33 -14.60
CA GLU A 227 -9.81 -23.43 -14.28
C GLU A 227 -10.45 -23.27 -12.90
N ASP A 228 -9.67 -22.85 -11.90
CA ASP A 228 -10.17 -22.62 -10.55
C ASP A 228 -11.16 -21.43 -10.50
N SER A 229 -10.89 -20.36 -11.26
CA SER A 229 -11.81 -19.22 -11.40
C SER A 229 -13.12 -19.62 -12.08
N GLU A 230 -13.06 -20.41 -13.16
CA GLU A 230 -14.23 -20.96 -13.84
C GLU A 230 -15.04 -21.91 -12.94
N ARG A 231 -14.37 -22.74 -12.14
CA ARG A 231 -15.03 -23.62 -11.16
C ARG A 231 -15.68 -22.82 -10.04
N ALA A 232 -15.04 -21.77 -9.54
CA ALA A 232 -15.62 -20.89 -8.54
C ALA A 232 -16.89 -20.21 -9.09
N TRP A 233 -16.86 -19.74 -10.33
CA TRP A 233 -18.02 -19.14 -10.99
C TRP A 233 -19.14 -20.16 -11.22
N THR A 234 -18.84 -21.31 -11.83
CA THR A 234 -19.85 -22.34 -12.15
C THR A 234 -20.39 -23.05 -10.92
N GLY A 235 -19.57 -23.23 -9.89
CA GLY A 235 -19.98 -23.74 -8.58
C GLY A 235 -20.89 -22.77 -7.82
N ALA A 236 -20.69 -21.46 -7.98
CA ALA A 236 -21.60 -20.44 -7.45
C ALA A 236 -22.93 -20.39 -8.23
N VAL A 237 -22.97 -20.84 -9.48
CA VAL A 237 -24.20 -20.95 -10.29
C VAL A 237 -25.00 -22.22 -9.96
N ALA A 238 -24.46 -23.14 -9.15
CA ALA A 238 -25.06 -24.44 -8.82
C ALA A 238 -25.75 -24.50 -7.43
N ASP A 239 -26.61 -23.52 -7.14
CA ASP A 239 -27.89 -23.70 -6.46
C ASP A 239 -28.67 -22.40 -6.71
N PRO A 240 -29.91 -22.39 -7.25
CA PRO A 240 -30.80 -21.23 -7.14
C PRO A 240 -31.15 -21.05 -5.64
N SER A 241 -30.13 -20.61 -4.90
CA SER A 241 -30.17 -20.34 -3.48
C SER A 241 -31.39 -19.47 -3.20
N GLU A 242 -32.18 -19.90 -2.22
CA GLU A 242 -33.44 -19.28 -1.82
C GLU A 242 -33.31 -17.75 -1.83
N PRO A 243 -34.16 -17.01 -2.56
CA PRO A 243 -34.00 -15.56 -2.74
C PRO A 243 -33.73 -14.88 -1.39
N VAL A 244 -32.85 -13.88 -1.36
CA VAL A 244 -32.56 -13.17 -0.12
C VAL A 244 -33.85 -12.45 0.31
N THR A 245 -34.37 -12.83 1.47
CA THR A 245 -35.52 -12.20 2.10
C THR A 245 -35.08 -11.51 3.38
N ALA A 246 -35.96 -10.69 3.98
CA ALA A 246 -35.66 -10.05 5.25
C ALA A 246 -35.36 -11.08 6.37
N GLU A 247 -35.98 -12.26 6.31
CA GLU A 247 -35.83 -13.33 7.29
C GLU A 247 -34.47 -14.03 7.22
N ASN A 248 -33.90 -14.19 6.02
CA ASN A 248 -32.60 -14.85 5.83
C ASN A 248 -31.44 -13.88 5.55
N ALA A 249 -31.70 -12.56 5.48
CA ALA A 249 -30.69 -11.57 5.12
C ALA A 249 -29.49 -11.54 6.07
N LEU A 250 -29.66 -11.81 7.38
CA LEU A 250 -28.52 -11.84 8.30
C LEU A 250 -27.59 -13.03 8.03
N ASP A 251 -28.14 -14.18 7.68
CA ASP A 251 -27.36 -15.37 7.34
C ASP A 251 -26.67 -15.16 5.98
N ALA A 252 -27.39 -14.62 4.99
CA ALA A 252 -26.84 -14.28 3.69
C ALA A 252 -25.76 -13.19 3.75
N LEU A 253 -25.86 -12.23 4.67
CA LEU A 253 -24.83 -11.20 4.90
C LEU A 253 -23.51 -11.82 5.40
N ALA A 254 -23.57 -12.95 6.11
CA ALA A 254 -22.37 -13.66 6.58
C ALA A 254 -21.59 -14.34 5.45
N GLU A 255 -22.21 -14.53 4.27
CA GLU A 255 -21.58 -15.07 3.07
C GLU A 255 -20.68 -14.02 2.38
N MET A 256 -19.59 -13.63 3.02
CA MET A 256 -18.75 -12.50 2.57
C MET A 256 -18.39 -12.58 1.08
N ASN A 257 -18.49 -11.43 0.39
CA ASN A 257 -18.14 -11.25 -1.02
C ASN A 257 -18.97 -12.07 -2.02
N THR A 258 -20.17 -12.51 -1.66
CA THR A 258 -21.13 -13.09 -2.61
C THR A 258 -22.13 -12.04 -3.12
N PRO A 259 -22.79 -12.27 -4.26
CA PRO A 259 -23.94 -11.45 -4.68
C PRO A 259 -25.08 -11.43 -3.65
N ARG A 260 -25.35 -12.57 -2.97
CA ARG A 260 -26.35 -12.67 -1.89
C ARG A 260 -26.02 -11.75 -0.72
N SER A 261 -24.76 -11.66 -0.32
CA SER A 261 -24.37 -10.77 0.79
C SER A 261 -24.57 -9.29 0.46
N LEU A 262 -24.41 -8.89 -0.81
CA LEU A 262 -24.73 -7.52 -1.25
C LEU A 262 -26.23 -7.28 -1.24
N GLU A 263 -27.01 -8.22 -1.78
CA GLU A 263 -28.47 -8.14 -1.76
C GLU A 263 -29.01 -8.08 -0.32
N ALA A 264 -28.45 -8.89 0.58
CA ALA A 264 -28.74 -8.85 2.00
C ALA A 264 -28.40 -7.50 2.64
N ALA A 265 -27.23 -6.93 2.33
CA ALA A 265 -26.84 -5.60 2.82
C ALA A 265 -27.80 -4.50 2.33
N LEU A 266 -28.26 -4.57 1.08
CA LEU A 266 -29.24 -3.64 0.51
C LEU A 266 -30.62 -3.78 1.17
N ILE A 267 -31.09 -5.01 1.40
CA ILE A 267 -32.35 -5.27 2.11
C ILE A 267 -32.28 -4.77 3.55
N LEU A 268 -31.21 -5.09 4.28
CA LEU A 268 -31.01 -4.69 5.67
C LEU A 268 -30.87 -3.17 5.83
N SER A 269 -30.14 -2.51 4.94
CA SER A 269 -30.02 -1.05 4.96
C SER A 269 -31.35 -0.35 4.64
N THR A 270 -32.16 -0.89 3.73
CA THR A 270 -33.53 -0.40 3.46
C THR A 270 -34.43 -0.53 4.69
N ALA A 271 -34.22 -1.57 5.51
CA ALA A 271 -34.88 -1.73 6.81
C ALA A 271 -34.30 -0.82 7.92
N GLY A 272 -33.26 -0.02 7.62
CA GLY A 272 -32.59 0.86 8.58
C GLY A 272 -31.59 0.15 9.50
N ASP A 273 -31.19 -1.08 9.18
CA ASP A 273 -30.14 -1.77 9.95
C ASP A 273 -28.77 -1.17 9.61
N ASP A 274 -28.17 -0.52 10.60
CA ASP A 274 -26.95 0.27 10.45
C ASP A 274 -25.70 -0.44 11.01
N ARG A 275 -25.79 -1.76 11.23
CA ARG A 275 -24.66 -2.57 11.73
C ARG A 275 -23.43 -2.39 10.86
N GLN A 276 -22.27 -2.45 11.52
CA GLN A 276 -20.96 -2.33 10.86
C GLN A 276 -20.78 -3.33 9.71
N GLN A 277 -21.31 -4.55 9.80
CA GLN A 277 -21.21 -5.56 8.75
C GLN A 277 -21.90 -5.12 7.45
N VAL A 278 -23.08 -4.50 7.55
CA VAL A 278 -23.84 -3.96 6.41
C VAL A 278 -23.03 -2.84 5.76
N ARG A 279 -22.56 -1.86 6.54
CA ARG A 279 -21.75 -0.74 6.04
C ARG A 279 -20.46 -1.21 5.37
N THR A 280 -19.74 -2.14 5.99
CA THR A 280 -18.51 -2.72 5.43
C THR A 280 -18.78 -3.39 4.08
N ARG A 281 -19.85 -4.19 3.95
CA ARG A 281 -20.17 -4.85 2.68
C ARG A 281 -20.53 -3.86 1.57
N LEU A 282 -21.30 -2.81 1.90
CA LEU A 282 -21.64 -1.73 0.96
C LEU A 282 -20.39 -0.93 0.53
N ILE A 283 -19.50 -0.60 1.47
CA ILE A 283 -18.22 0.05 1.14
C ILE A 283 -17.38 -0.84 0.20
N SER A 284 -17.29 -2.15 0.48
CA SER A 284 -16.59 -3.08 -0.40
C SER A 284 -17.21 -3.14 -1.80
N ALA A 285 -18.54 -3.11 -1.91
CA ALA A 285 -19.23 -3.06 -3.21
C ALA A 285 -18.90 -1.78 -4.00
N ILE A 286 -18.77 -0.63 -3.33
CA ILE A 286 -18.32 0.61 -3.98
C ILE A 286 -16.93 0.43 -4.59
N TYR A 287 -15.98 -0.15 -3.85
CA TYR A 287 -14.63 -0.36 -4.38
C TYR A 287 -14.58 -1.38 -5.52
N ALA A 288 -15.52 -2.33 -5.55
CA ALA A 288 -15.68 -3.30 -6.62
C ALA A 288 -16.53 -2.80 -7.80
N ASN A 289 -17.07 -1.57 -7.73
CA ASN A 289 -18.00 -1.00 -8.71
C ASN A 289 -19.28 -1.85 -8.94
N GLU A 290 -19.78 -2.49 -7.88
CA GLU A 290 -20.98 -3.35 -7.90
C GLU A 290 -22.24 -2.54 -7.53
N ARG A 291 -23.22 -2.43 -8.45
CA ARG A 291 -24.53 -1.75 -8.21
C ARG A 291 -24.36 -0.35 -7.57
N THR A 292 -23.39 0.41 -8.07
CA THR A 292 -22.85 1.60 -7.40
C THR A 292 -23.90 2.62 -6.99
N GLU A 293 -24.93 2.89 -7.82
CA GLU A 293 -26.01 3.83 -7.45
C GLU A 293 -26.84 3.34 -6.26
N GLU A 294 -27.26 2.07 -6.27
CA GLU A 294 -28.05 1.48 -5.18
C GLU A 294 -27.27 1.43 -3.86
N VAL A 295 -25.97 1.18 -3.96
CA VAL A 295 -25.07 1.17 -2.81
C VAL A 295 -24.85 2.58 -2.26
N ILE A 296 -24.75 3.60 -3.12
CA ILE A 296 -24.67 5.01 -2.71
C ILE A 296 -25.95 5.40 -1.95
N ASP A 297 -27.12 5.05 -2.47
CA ASP A 297 -28.41 5.33 -1.83
C ASP A 297 -28.55 4.61 -0.48
N ALA A 298 -28.13 3.35 -0.41
CA ALA A 298 -28.08 2.60 0.84
C ALA A 298 -27.12 3.24 1.86
N LEU A 299 -25.92 3.65 1.46
CA LEU A 299 -25.00 4.36 2.36
C LEU A 299 -25.53 5.74 2.76
N ALA A 300 -26.26 6.43 1.88
CA ALA A 300 -26.93 7.68 2.22
C ALA A 300 -27.97 7.48 3.33
N SER A 301 -28.62 6.31 3.41
CA SER A 301 -29.67 5.99 4.37
C SER A 301 -29.14 5.51 5.73
N ILE A 302 -28.02 4.77 5.80
CA ILE A 302 -27.48 4.22 7.06
C ILE A 302 -26.07 4.70 7.43
N GLY A 303 -25.38 5.43 6.56
CA GLY A 303 -23.98 5.82 6.73
C GLY A 303 -23.75 6.96 7.73
N GLY A 304 -22.50 7.05 8.19
CA GLY A 304 -21.96 8.09 9.05
C GLY A 304 -20.76 8.82 8.42
N GLN A 305 -19.99 9.55 9.24
CA GLN A 305 -18.91 10.41 8.73
C GLN A 305 -17.84 9.66 7.95
N LEU A 306 -17.56 8.40 8.30
CA LEU A 306 -16.57 7.57 7.60
C LEU A 306 -17.04 7.24 6.18
N GLU A 307 -18.30 6.85 6.02
CA GLU A 307 -18.91 6.54 4.73
C GLU A 307 -18.94 7.78 3.83
N ALA A 308 -19.18 8.97 4.41
CA ALA A 308 -19.08 10.22 3.65
C ALA A 308 -17.68 10.46 3.08
N VAL A 309 -16.61 10.03 3.77
CA VAL A 309 -15.24 10.10 3.24
C VAL A 309 -15.07 9.11 2.09
N VAL A 310 -15.54 7.86 2.23
CA VAL A 310 -15.48 6.87 1.15
C VAL A 310 -16.23 7.37 -0.09
N LEU A 311 -17.42 7.94 0.06
CA LEU A 311 -18.17 8.48 -1.07
C LEU A 311 -17.44 9.61 -1.82
N THR A 312 -16.53 10.34 -1.15
CA THR A 312 -15.71 11.36 -1.86
C THR A 312 -14.69 10.76 -2.83
N SER A 313 -14.33 9.47 -2.71
CA SER A 313 -13.44 8.83 -3.68
C SER A 313 -14.18 8.29 -4.91
N VAL A 314 -15.52 8.30 -4.92
CA VAL A 314 -16.36 7.73 -6.00
C VAL A 314 -16.95 8.83 -6.91
N VAL A 315 -16.45 10.06 -6.81
CA VAL A 315 -16.98 11.28 -7.45
C VAL A 315 -16.73 11.30 -8.99
N GLY A 316 -16.57 10.15 -9.63
CA GLY A 316 -16.51 10.00 -11.08
C GLY A 316 -17.90 10.03 -11.70
N GLU A 317 -18.28 8.93 -12.36
CA GLU A 317 -19.56 8.81 -13.10
C GLU A 317 -20.81 8.99 -12.22
N HIS A 318 -20.68 8.82 -10.89
CA HIS A 318 -21.77 8.98 -9.92
C HIS A 318 -21.64 10.24 -9.05
N GLU A 319 -20.95 11.29 -9.54
CA GLU A 319 -20.69 12.53 -8.80
C GLU A 319 -21.93 13.16 -8.16
N ALA A 320 -23.05 13.21 -8.89
CA ALA A 320 -24.28 13.82 -8.40
C ALA A 320 -24.85 13.05 -7.19
N SER A 321 -25.06 11.74 -7.34
CA SER A 321 -25.59 10.86 -6.30
C SER A 321 -24.65 10.82 -5.08
N ALA A 322 -23.33 10.73 -5.30
CA ALA A 322 -22.36 10.73 -4.21
C ALA A 322 -22.39 12.04 -3.41
N LYS A 323 -22.49 13.21 -4.07
CA LYS A 323 -22.60 14.50 -3.39
C LYS A 323 -23.88 14.62 -2.58
N GLU A 324 -25.01 14.17 -3.12
CA GLU A 324 -26.29 14.16 -2.42
C GLU A 324 -26.24 13.25 -1.17
N ALA A 325 -25.72 12.04 -1.32
CA ALA A 325 -25.50 11.10 -0.21
C ALA A 325 -24.60 11.69 0.88
N ILE A 326 -23.49 12.33 0.51
CA ILE A 326 -22.59 13.00 1.47
C ILE A 326 -23.31 14.13 2.22
N ALA A 327 -24.13 14.92 1.53
CA ALA A 327 -24.89 16.00 2.16
C ALA A 327 -25.93 15.44 3.14
N ALA A 328 -26.65 14.38 2.75
CA ALA A 328 -27.62 13.69 3.60
C ALA A 328 -26.97 13.12 4.87
N ILE A 329 -25.79 12.51 4.76
CA ILE A 329 -25.04 11.98 5.91
C ILE A 329 -24.60 13.11 6.84
N LYS A 330 -24.07 14.22 6.29
CA LYS A 330 -23.60 15.38 7.08
C LYS A 330 -24.72 16.13 7.79
N ALA A 331 -25.95 16.05 7.30
CA ALA A 331 -27.11 16.69 7.91
C ALA A 331 -27.65 15.95 9.15
N ARG A 332 -27.16 14.74 9.43
CA ARG A 332 -27.59 13.94 10.58
C ARG A 332 -26.96 14.46 11.88
N PRO A 333 -27.73 14.48 12.98
CA PRO A 333 -27.27 14.94 14.29
C PRO A 333 -26.22 14.03 14.92
#